data_AF-W9T8J1-F1
#
_entry.id   AF-W9T8J1-F1
#
_cell.length_a   1.000
_cell.length_b   1.000
_cell.length_c   1.000
_cell.angle_alpha   90.00
_cell.angle_beta   90.00
_cell.angle_gamma   90.00
#
_symmetry.space_group_name_H-M   'P 1'
#
loop_
_entity.id
_entity.type
_entity.pdbx_description
1 polymer ?
#
loop_
_entity_poly.entity_id
_entity_poly.type
_entity_poly.pdbx_seq_one_letter_code
_entity_poly.pdbx_strand_id
1 'polypeptide(L)'
;MSQTLLSILAFVPLVLAGVLLIGFRWPAKYAMPLVFVLTALIGLLAWDMTLNRVIASTLQGLILTAAILWIIFGAILLLNTLKHSGGSVRFGVASPTSAPTVACRC
;
A
#
# COMPACT_ATOMS: atom_id res chain seq x y z
N MET A 1 22.03 15.66 -19.80
CA MET A 1 22.45 14.66 -18.80
C MET A 1 21.92 13.30 -19.23
N SER A 2 22.74 12.24 -19.16
CA SER A 2 22.39 10.92 -19.70
C SER A 2 21.20 10.30 -18.95
N GLN A 3 20.13 9.99 -19.67
CA GLN A 3 18.87 9.41 -19.15
C GLN A 3 19.11 8.16 -18.31
N THR A 4 20.13 7.37 -18.67
CA THR A 4 20.58 6.16 -17.98
C THR A 4 21.02 6.42 -16.54
N LEU A 5 21.70 7.54 -16.28
CA LEU A 5 22.17 7.90 -14.94
C LEU A 5 20.99 8.24 -14.01
N LEU A 6 19.99 8.96 -14.53
CA LEU A 6 18.76 9.27 -13.81
C LEU A 6 17.96 8.01 -13.49
N SER A 7 17.81 7.06 -14.44
CA SER A 7 17.07 5.81 -14.20
C SER A 7 17.69 4.94 -13.10
N ILE A 8 19.03 4.87 -13.03
CA ILE A 8 19.72 4.11 -11.97
C ILE A 8 19.53 4.80 -10.60
N LEU A 9 19.54 6.14 -10.58
CA LEU A 9 19.29 6.92 -9.38
C LEU A 9 17.85 6.74 -8.84
N ALA A 10 16.90 6.31 -9.68
CA ALA A 10 15.49 6.07 -9.31
C ALA A 10 15.27 4.78 -8.57
N PHE A 11 16.15 3.82 -8.82
CA PHE A 11 16.14 2.55 -8.12
C PHE A 11 16.68 2.67 -6.68
N VAL A 12 17.60 3.61 -6.43
CA VAL A 12 18.20 3.82 -5.10
C VAL A 12 17.15 4.02 -4.01
N PRO A 13 16.20 4.98 -4.09
CA PRO A 13 15.21 5.17 -3.04
C PRO A 13 14.29 3.96 -2.87
N LEU A 14 14.00 3.23 -3.95
CA LEU A 14 13.17 2.02 -3.89
C LEU A 14 13.86 0.89 -3.12
N VAL A 15 15.14 0.67 -3.41
CA VAL A 15 15.97 -0.34 -2.73
C VAL A 15 16.21 0.06 -1.27
N LEU A 16 16.49 1.34 -1.01
CA LEU A 16 16.74 1.84 0.34
C LEU A 16 15.48 1.76 1.22
N ALA A 17 14.30 2.10 0.65
CA ALA A 17 13.01 1.90 1.31
C ALA A 17 12.75 0.41 1.59
N GLY A 18 13.00 -0.46 0.61
CA GLY A 18 12.87 -1.91 0.76
C GLY A 18 13.77 -2.47 1.86
N VAL A 19 15.05 -2.09 1.88
CA VAL A 19 16.01 -2.56 2.90
C VAL A 19 15.62 -2.07 4.29
N LEU A 20 15.15 -0.83 4.44
CA LEU A 20 14.78 -0.27 5.75
C LEU A 20 13.49 -0.90 6.31
N LEU A 21 12.51 -1.20 5.45
CA LEU A 21 11.24 -1.84 5.84
C LEU A 21 11.36 -3.35 6.03
N ILE A 22 11.91 -4.07 5.04
CA ILE A 22 12.03 -5.53 5.05
C ILE A 22 13.16 -5.98 5.99
N GLY A 23 14.26 -5.22 6.07
CA GLY A 23 15.40 -5.57 6.94
C GLY A 23 15.13 -5.32 8.43
N PHE A 24 14.48 -4.20 8.78
CA PHE A 24 14.38 -3.75 10.18
C PHE A 24 13.03 -4.01 10.86
N ARG A 25 12.02 -4.55 10.14
CA ARG A 25 10.69 -4.96 10.68
C ARG A 25 10.03 -3.91 11.60
N TRP A 26 10.22 -2.63 11.30
CA TRP A 26 9.59 -1.55 12.05
C TRP A 26 8.08 -1.46 11.78
N PRO A 27 7.28 -0.97 12.75
CA PRO A 27 5.84 -0.91 12.60
C PRO A 27 5.49 -0.08 11.36
N ALA A 28 4.65 -0.63 10.48
CA ALA A 28 4.27 -0.02 9.19
C ALA A 28 3.74 1.42 9.32
N LYS A 29 3.20 1.76 10.50
CA LYS A 29 2.75 3.11 10.86
C LYS A 29 3.87 4.16 10.84
N TYR A 30 5.10 3.78 11.19
CA TYR A 30 6.26 4.69 11.18
C TYR A 30 7.07 4.60 9.89
N ALA A 31 7.09 3.42 9.28
CA ALA A 31 7.85 3.22 8.05
C ALA A 31 7.29 4.00 6.85
N MET A 32 5.96 4.14 6.76
CA MET A 32 5.33 4.85 5.65
C MET A 32 5.67 6.36 5.58
N PRO A 33 5.55 7.15 6.67
CA PRO A 33 5.97 8.55 6.64
C PRO A 33 7.49 8.72 6.51
N LEU A 34 8.29 7.80 7.07
CA LEU A 34 9.76 7.86 6.97
C LEU A 34 10.22 7.68 5.51
N VAL A 35 9.63 6.72 4.78
CA VAL A 35 9.90 6.50 3.36
C VAL A 35 9.49 7.72 2.53
N PHE A 36 8.39 8.37 2.87
CA PHE A 36 7.97 9.60 2.20
C PHE A 36 9.02 10.71 2.34
N VAL A 37 9.53 10.94 3.56
CA VAL A 37 10.56 11.97 3.82
C VAL A 37 11.87 11.65 3.07
N LEU A 38 12.33 10.40 3.13
CA LEU A 38 13.55 9.99 2.43
C LEU A 38 13.42 10.14 0.90
N THR A 39 12.28 9.74 0.35
CA THR A 39 12.03 9.85 -1.09
C THR A 39 11.93 11.31 -1.53
N ALA A 40 11.29 12.17 -0.73
CA ALA A 40 11.21 13.61 -0.98
C ALA A 40 12.61 14.26 -0.94
N LEU A 41 13.45 13.89 0.03
CA LEU A 41 14.82 14.41 0.16
C LEU A 41 15.67 14.03 -1.05
N ILE A 42 15.61 12.77 -1.48
CA ILE A 42 16.34 12.28 -2.65
C ILE A 42 15.80 12.93 -3.93
N GLY A 43 14.48 13.09 -4.07
CA GLY A 43 13.87 13.76 -5.23
C GLY A 43 14.25 15.25 -5.36
N LEU A 44 14.43 15.95 -4.25
CA LEU A 44 14.89 17.34 -4.22
C LEU A 44 16.39 17.47 -4.53
N LEU A 45 17.22 16.59 -3.97
CA LEU A 45 18.69 16.66 -4.10
C LEU A 45 19.21 16.05 -5.41
N ALA A 46 18.52 15.05 -5.96
CA ALA A 46 18.98 14.28 -7.12
C ALA A 46 18.29 14.67 -8.44
N TRP A 47 17.06 15.22 -8.39
CA TRP A 47 16.25 15.49 -9.58
C TRP A 47 15.85 16.94 -9.80
N ASP A 48 16.23 17.86 -8.92
CA ASP A 48 15.90 19.29 -9.06
C ASP A 48 14.39 19.51 -9.33
N MET A 49 13.54 18.68 -8.72
CA MET A 49 12.10 18.87 -8.85
C MET A 49 11.67 20.09 -8.05
N THR A 50 11.02 21.05 -8.72
CA THR A 50 10.52 22.28 -8.09
C THR A 50 9.63 21.93 -6.90
N LEU A 51 9.74 22.69 -5.80
CA LEU A 51 8.97 22.49 -4.56
C LEU A 51 7.45 22.33 -4.81
N ASN A 52 6.89 23.01 -5.81
CA ASN A 52 5.50 22.86 -6.22
C ASN A 52 5.11 21.41 -6.55
N ARG A 53 6.01 20.63 -7.17
CA ARG A 53 5.73 19.24 -7.58
C ARG A 53 5.70 18.32 -6.37
N VAL A 54 6.58 18.57 -5.38
CA VAL A 54 6.56 17.86 -4.09
C VAL A 54 5.26 18.16 -3.36
N ILE A 55 4.89 19.44 -3.19
CA ILE A 55 3.65 19.85 -2.50
C ILE A 55 2.41 19.27 -3.19
N ALA A 56 2.35 19.30 -4.52
CA ALA A 56 1.27 18.69 -5.28
C ALA A 56 1.14 17.17 -5.02
N SER A 57 2.27 16.44 -5.00
CA SER A 57 2.28 15.01 -4.72
C SER A 57 1.86 14.67 -3.28
N THR A 58 2.24 15.50 -2.30
CA THR A 58 1.84 15.33 -0.90
C THR A 58 0.33 15.53 -0.75
N LEU A 59 -0.21 16.59 -1.37
CA LEU A 59 -1.64 16.89 -1.32
C LEU A 59 -2.46 15.80 -2.00
N GLN A 60 -1.99 15.32 -3.15
CA GLN A 60 -2.58 14.19 -3.85
C GLN A 60 -2.57 12.91 -2.99
N GLY A 61 -1.48 12.62 -2.29
CA GLY A 61 -1.39 11.50 -1.36
C GLY A 61 -2.39 11.60 -0.20
N LEU A 62 -2.61 12.81 0.33
CA LEU A 62 -3.58 13.06 1.40
C LEU A 62 -5.02 12.75 0.92
N ILE A 63 -5.36 13.23 -0.27
CA ILE A 63 -6.66 12.97 -0.91
C ILE A 63 -6.83 11.46 -1.16
N LEU A 64 -5.77 10.78 -1.62
CA LEU A 64 -5.79 9.32 -1.81
C LEU A 64 -6.11 8.59 -0.51
N THR A 65 -5.47 8.99 0.59
CA THR A 65 -5.66 8.39 1.91
C THR A 65 -7.10 8.58 2.39
N ALA A 66 -7.65 9.78 2.22
CA ALA A 66 -9.05 10.07 2.52
C ALA A 66 -10.02 9.27 1.64
N ALA A 67 -9.73 9.12 0.34
CA ALA A 67 -10.53 8.34 -0.59
C ALA A 67 -10.54 6.84 -0.20
N ILE A 68 -9.41 6.28 0.20
CA ILE A 68 -9.33 4.90 0.69
C ILE A 68 -10.18 4.74 1.96
N LEU A 69 -10.08 5.69 2.89
CA LEU A 69 -10.91 5.68 4.10
C LEU A 69 -12.40 5.73 3.75
N TRP A 70 -12.79 6.60 2.81
CA TRP A 70 -14.15 6.73 2.32
C TRP A 70 -14.67 5.44 1.68
N ILE A 71 -13.84 4.76 0.87
CA ILE A 71 -14.17 3.46 0.27
C ILE A 71 -14.38 2.39 1.36
N ILE A 72 -13.50 2.34 2.36
CA ILE A 72 -13.61 1.37 3.47
C ILE A 72 -14.89 1.63 4.28
N PHE A 73 -15.19 2.89 4.61
CA PHE A 73 -16.44 3.26 5.28
C PHE A 73 -17.66 2.86 4.45
N GLY A 74 -17.64 3.12 3.14
CA GLY A 74 -18.71 2.71 2.23
C GLY A 74 -18.91 1.19 2.19
N ALA A 75 -17.82 0.42 2.12
CA ALA A 75 -17.87 -1.04 2.13
C ALA A 75 -18.40 -1.60 3.46
N ILE A 76 -17.98 -1.05 4.60
CA ILE A 76 -18.45 -1.48 5.93
C ILE A 76 -19.95 -1.20 6.10
N LEU A 77 -20.44 -0.05 5.63
CA LEU A 77 -21.86 0.31 5.69
C LEU A 77 -22.72 -0.66 4.84
N LEU A 78 -22.23 -1.00 3.64
CA LEU A 78 -22.81 -2.01 2.78
C LEU A 78 -22.82 -3.40 3.45
N LEU A 79 -21.68 -3.81 4.03
CA LEU A 79 -21.53 -5.11 4.71
C LEU A 79 -22.44 -5.21 5.93
N ASN A 80 -22.59 -4.13 6.70
CA ASN A 80 -23.44 -4.12 7.88
C ASN A 80 -24.93 -4.15 7.50
N THR A 81 -25.30 -3.49 6.40
CA THR A 81 -26.65 -3.60 5.82
C THR A 81 -26.95 -5.03 5.35
N LEU A 82 -26.00 -5.68 4.66
CA LEU A 82 -26.14 -7.07 4.22
C LEU A 82 -26.20 -8.06 5.39
N LYS A 83 -25.45 -7.80 6.47
CA LYS A 83 -25.49 -8.62 7.71
C LYS A 83 -26.79 -8.45 8.49
N HIS A 84 -27.40 -7.26 8.48
CA HIS A 84 -28.66 -7.00 9.18
C HIS A 84 -29.90 -7.47 8.38
N SER A 85 -29.82 -7.52 7.04
CA SER A 85 -30.91 -8.02 6.16
C SER A 85 -30.90 -9.54 5.92
N GLY A 86 -30.23 -10.34 6.75
CA GLY A 86 -30.26 -11.81 6.64
C GLY A 86 -29.45 -12.41 5.49
N GLY A 87 -28.60 -11.64 4.80
CA GLY A 87 -27.76 -12.09 3.68
C GLY A 87 -26.49 -12.85 4.09
N SER A 88 -26.40 -13.33 5.34
CA SER A 88 -25.29 -14.18 5.82
C SER A 88 -25.63 -15.68 5.83
N VAL A 89 -26.75 -16.09 5.22
CA VAL A 89 -26.98 -17.50 4.90
C VAL A 89 -26.48 -17.77 3.48
N ARG A 90 -25.36 -18.48 3.36
CA ARG A 90 -24.84 -19.15 2.14
C ARG A 90 -23.90 -18.41 1.18
N PHE A 91 -23.17 -17.37 1.60
CA PHE A 91 -21.87 -17.18 0.93
C PHE A 91 -20.90 -18.21 1.49
N GLY A 92 -20.97 -19.42 0.94
CA GLY A 92 -19.98 -20.46 1.10
C GLY A 92 -18.67 -19.97 0.50
N VAL A 93 -17.94 -19.16 1.27
CA VAL A 93 -16.49 -19.06 1.14
C VAL A 93 -15.98 -20.43 1.56
N ALA A 94 -15.89 -21.33 0.59
CA ALA A 94 -15.01 -22.46 0.68
C ALA A 94 -13.62 -21.88 0.96
N SER A 95 -13.17 -22.04 2.20
CA SER A 95 -11.80 -21.83 2.61
C SER A 95 -10.88 -22.60 1.65
N PRO A 96 -9.80 -22.01 1.11
CA PRO A 96 -8.73 -22.77 0.49
C PRO A 96 -7.90 -23.41 1.62
N THR A 97 -8.51 -24.32 2.39
CA THR A 97 -7.83 -25.09 3.45
C THR A 97 -8.50 -26.45 3.72
N SER A 98 -9.19 -27.04 2.74
CA SER A 98 -9.39 -28.49 2.73
C SER A 98 -8.25 -29.13 1.94
N ALA A 99 -7.19 -29.47 2.67
CA ALA A 99 -6.14 -30.35 2.18
C ALA A 99 -6.75 -31.63 1.57
N PRO A 100 -6.19 -32.16 0.47
CA PRO A 100 -6.67 -33.37 -0.16
C PRO A 100 -6.15 -34.57 0.65
N THR A 101 -6.90 -35.03 1.66
CA THR A 101 -6.42 -36.18 2.46
C THR A 101 -7.50 -37.20 2.83
N VAL A 102 -8.76 -37.04 2.41
CA VAL A 102 -9.83 -37.99 2.79
C VAL A 102 -10.47 -38.76 1.63
N ALA A 103 -9.94 -38.65 0.39
CA ALA A 103 -10.41 -39.44 -0.75
C ALA A 103 -9.69 -40.80 -0.94
N CYS A 104 -8.87 -41.23 0.03
CA CYS A 104 -8.21 -42.53 0.04
C CYS A 104 -8.42 -43.24 1.39
N ARG A 105 -9.67 -43.50 1.75
CA ARG A 105 -9.96 -44.51 2.77
C ARG A 105 -11.23 -45.27 2.43
N CYS A 106 -10.96 -46.46 1.87
CA CYS A 106 -11.73 -47.71 1.84
C CYS A 106 -13.22 -47.66 1.50
#